data_AF-A0A251TW65-F1
#
_entry.id   AF-A0A251TW65-F1
#
_cell.length_a   1.000
_cell.length_b   1.000
_cell.length_c   1.000
_cell.angle_alpha   90.00
_cell.angle_beta   90.00
_cell.angle_gamma   90.00
#
_symmetry.space_group_name_H-M   'P 1'
#
loop_
_entity.id
_entity.type
_entity.pdbx_description
1 polymer ?
#
loop_
_entity_poly.entity_id
_entity_poly.type
_entity_poly.pdbx_seq_one_letter_code
_entity_poly.pdbx_strand_id
1 'polypeptide(L)'
;MNPIIDPLQGDFPEVIEEFLEHGIMKCISFNRRGTLLAAGCSDGSCVVWDFETRGIAKELRDKDCAAAITSVCWSRNGHNILISAADKSLTLWDVVKGEKIYRITLQQTPLQARLHPLESTLCLICPFSSAPIIVDLRTETTTTLPISLSEKPAPTSKNKFSDGSAYTPTAACFNKYGDLVYVGNSVGEILIIDHKKNQVCGIVPISGGAVIKNIVFSRDGQFLLTNSSDRTIRIYENLLKQQDSHKLILDEILPNSENEVEMLKGAGTNCLSLFREFQDSITKVHWKAPCFSGDGEWVVGGSASKGEHKIYIWDRRAGHLVKILEGPKEALMDLVWHPVHPIVVSVSLTGLVYIWAKDYTENWSAFAPDFKELEENEEYVEREDEFDLMPETEKVKESETNEEDEVDITTVEKDSAFSDSEEELCFLPADPCPDPDVSGDKHTGRRDNSSPLSEDNNGYSNQVEGPENSGGEDTGGVTHLKRRRKPSEKVLEQQQAQKVQKSKASGKSLKPKSKFGNEQEEENDMNHFGDENGFDD
;
A
#
# COMPACT_ATOMS: atom_id res chain seq x y z
N MET A 1 -10.84 4.39 18.21
CA MET A 1 -11.98 4.64 17.33
C MET A 1 -11.70 3.90 16.04
N ASN A 2 -12.36 2.76 15.82
CA ASN A 2 -12.52 2.31 14.45
C ASN A 2 -13.32 3.41 13.77
N PRO A 3 -12.87 3.98 12.64
CA PRO A 3 -13.77 4.79 11.86
C PRO A 3 -15.02 3.92 11.64
N ILE A 4 -16.21 4.52 11.77
CA ILE A 4 -17.42 3.91 11.26
C ILE A 4 -17.16 3.83 9.75
N ILE A 5 -16.51 2.74 9.34
CA ILE A 5 -16.29 2.40 7.95
C ILE A 5 -17.71 2.31 7.43
N ASP A 6 -18.03 3.17 6.48
CA ASP A 6 -19.29 3.09 5.78
C ASP A 6 -19.46 1.62 5.35
N PRO A 7 -20.42 0.87 5.91
CA PRO A 7 -20.55 -0.57 5.64
C PRO A 7 -20.90 -0.85 4.18
N LEU A 8 -21.22 0.20 3.41
CA LEU A 8 -21.45 0.16 1.97
C LEU A 8 -20.15 0.39 1.17
N GLN A 9 -19.06 0.76 1.83
CA GLN A 9 -17.78 0.92 1.16
C GLN A 9 -17.07 -0.43 0.96
N GLY A 10 -17.01 -0.87 -0.31
CA GLY A 10 -16.25 -2.05 -0.73
C GLY A 10 -14.78 -2.13 -0.26
N ASP A 11 -14.27 -3.36 -0.23
CA ASP A 11 -13.15 -3.80 0.61
C ASP A 11 -11.75 -3.69 0.01
N PHE A 12 -11.58 -3.02 -1.14
CA PHE A 12 -10.29 -2.96 -1.84
C PHE A 12 -10.06 -1.60 -2.55
N PRO A 13 -8.79 -1.20 -2.75
CA PRO A 13 -8.45 0.06 -3.40
C PRO A 13 -8.72 0.03 -4.90
N GLU A 14 -8.95 1.20 -5.49
CA GLU A 14 -9.31 1.33 -6.91
C GLU A 14 -8.48 2.37 -7.67
N VAL A 15 -8.12 3.47 -7.01
CA VAL A 15 -7.49 4.63 -7.65
C VAL A 15 -6.24 5.06 -6.89
N ILE A 16 -5.35 5.77 -7.58
CA ILE A 16 -4.24 6.47 -6.93
C ILE A 16 -4.80 7.75 -6.30
N GLU A 17 -4.80 7.80 -4.97
CA GLU A 17 -5.23 8.95 -4.18
C GLU A 17 -4.14 10.04 -4.22
N GLU A 18 -2.90 9.65 -3.90
CA GLU A 18 -1.77 10.56 -3.76
C GLU A 18 -0.43 9.84 -4.03
N PHE A 19 0.64 10.61 -4.18
CA PHE A 19 2.01 10.11 -4.21
C PHE A 19 2.90 10.90 -3.25
N LEU A 20 3.83 10.19 -2.59
CA LEU A 20 4.85 10.78 -1.71
C LEU A 20 6.20 10.82 -2.43
N GLU A 21 6.95 11.90 -2.19
CA GLU A 21 8.26 12.13 -2.80
C GLU A 21 9.26 12.68 -1.77
N HIS A 22 10.41 12.00 -1.62
CA HIS A 22 11.54 12.48 -0.81
C HIS A 22 12.90 11.99 -1.36
N GLY A 23 12.93 11.50 -2.61
CA GLY A 23 14.10 10.87 -3.22
C GLY A 23 13.76 9.52 -3.84
N ILE A 24 14.80 8.72 -4.16
CA ILE A 24 14.61 7.45 -4.85
C ILE A 24 14.35 6.32 -3.83
N MET A 25 13.08 6.06 -3.52
CA MET A 25 12.69 4.97 -2.62
C MET A 25 12.91 3.59 -3.27
N LYS A 26 13.25 2.60 -2.45
CA LYS A 26 13.53 1.21 -2.88
C LYS A 26 12.70 0.16 -2.17
N CYS A 27 12.35 0.39 -0.91
CA CYS A 27 11.52 -0.50 -0.11
C CYS A 27 10.65 0.29 0.86
N ILE A 28 9.53 -0.30 1.26
CA ILE A 28 8.55 0.32 2.16
C ILE A 28 8.04 -0.69 3.20
N SER A 29 7.66 -0.20 4.37
CA SER A 29 7.08 -1.01 5.43
C SER A 29 6.19 -0.19 6.34
N PHE A 30 4.97 -0.66 6.58
CA PHE A 30 4.08 -0.09 7.59
C PHE A 30 4.46 -0.59 8.99
N ASN A 31 4.25 0.27 9.99
CA ASN A 31 4.21 -0.19 11.36
C ASN A 31 2.97 -1.09 11.59
N ARG A 32 2.91 -1.77 12.74
CA ARG A 32 1.86 -2.77 13.02
C ARG A 32 0.43 -2.24 12.88
N ARG A 33 0.21 -0.96 13.18
CA ARG A 33 -1.10 -0.30 13.14
C ARG A 33 -1.39 0.45 11.85
N GLY A 34 -0.40 0.64 10.97
CA GLY A 34 -0.54 1.41 9.74
C GLY A 34 -0.42 2.93 9.89
N THR A 35 -0.19 3.45 11.11
CA THR A 35 -0.08 4.89 11.35
C THR A 35 1.22 5.49 10.79
N LEU A 36 2.28 4.71 10.71
CA LEU A 36 3.58 5.16 10.20
C LEU A 36 4.02 4.29 9.02
N LEU A 37 4.54 4.94 7.98
CA LEU A 37 5.13 4.30 6.81
C LEU A 37 6.62 4.62 6.76
N ALA A 38 7.47 3.62 6.91
CA ALA A 38 8.90 3.77 6.70
C ALA A 38 9.26 3.40 5.27
N ALA A 39 10.16 4.16 4.66
CA ALA A 39 10.69 3.92 3.33
C ALA A 39 12.20 4.06 3.29
N GLY A 40 12.86 3.12 2.63
CA GLY A 40 14.30 3.12 2.45
C GLY A 40 14.71 3.73 1.11
N CYS A 41 15.60 4.71 1.14
CA CYS A 41 16.12 5.39 -0.05
C CYS A 41 17.39 4.73 -0.61
N SER A 42 17.70 5.04 -1.87
CA SER A 42 18.95 4.61 -2.49
C SER A 42 20.21 5.32 -1.95
N ASP A 43 20.07 6.41 -1.21
CA ASP A 43 21.16 7.21 -0.65
C ASP A 43 21.52 6.85 0.82
N GLY A 44 20.87 5.83 1.38
CA GLY A 44 21.06 5.40 2.76
C GLY A 44 20.18 6.11 3.79
N SER A 45 19.34 7.06 3.38
CA SER A 45 18.32 7.65 4.26
C SER A 45 17.09 6.76 4.35
N CYS A 46 16.47 6.71 5.52
CA CYS A 46 15.15 6.12 5.72
C CYS A 46 14.18 7.19 6.18
N VAL A 47 13.11 7.38 5.42
CA VAL A 47 12.09 8.39 5.69
C VAL A 47 10.91 7.70 6.36
N VAL A 48 10.45 8.25 7.46
CA VAL A 48 9.24 7.81 8.17
C VAL A 48 8.17 8.86 7.96
N TRP A 49 7.12 8.51 7.24
CA TRP A 49 5.92 9.33 7.08
C TRP A 49 4.90 8.99 8.14
N ASP A 50 4.25 10.03 8.65
CA ASP A 50 2.96 9.89 9.30
C ASP A 50 1.88 9.72 8.22
N PHE A 51 1.16 8.61 8.29
CA PHE A 51 0.23 8.22 7.24
C PHE A 51 -1.03 9.08 7.25
N GLU A 52 -1.44 9.62 8.40
CA GLU A 52 -2.64 10.44 8.50
C GLU A 52 -2.40 11.85 7.94
N THR A 53 -1.31 12.50 8.34
CA THR A 53 -0.97 13.86 7.86
C THR A 53 -0.28 13.87 6.49
N ARG A 54 0.18 12.71 6.02
CA ARG A 54 1.08 12.54 4.85
C ARG A 54 2.39 13.31 5.00
N GLY A 55 2.70 13.77 6.21
CA GLY A 55 3.90 14.53 6.53
C GLY A 55 5.08 13.61 6.84
N ILE A 56 6.30 14.12 6.64
CA ILE A 56 7.52 13.44 7.10
C ILE A 56 7.59 13.60 8.61
N ALA A 57 7.47 12.50 9.34
CA ALA A 57 7.58 12.47 10.79
C ALA A 57 9.05 12.37 11.25
N LYS A 58 9.88 11.61 10.53
CA LYS A 58 11.31 11.50 10.83
C LYS A 58 12.13 11.15 9.59
N GLU A 59 13.38 11.60 9.57
CA GLU A 59 14.41 11.11 8.65
C GLU A 59 15.54 10.46 9.46
N LEU A 60 15.76 9.17 9.23
CA LEU A 60 16.79 8.37 9.87
C LEU A 60 17.95 8.20 8.89
N ARG A 61 19.11 8.74 9.22
CA ARG A 61 20.28 8.69 8.35
C ARG A 61 21.51 8.23 9.09
N ASP A 62 22.12 7.17 8.58
CA ASP A 62 23.41 6.72 9.07
C ASP A 62 24.52 7.62 8.47
N LYS A 63 25.18 8.42 9.31
CA LYS A 63 26.31 9.27 8.91
C LYS A 63 27.44 8.49 8.24
N ASP A 64 27.59 7.22 8.57
CA ASP A 64 28.70 6.37 8.13
C ASP A 64 28.30 5.46 6.95
N CYS A 65 27.03 5.44 6.55
CA CYS A 65 26.52 4.62 5.46
C CYS A 65 25.68 5.44 4.48
N ALA A 66 26.19 5.59 3.26
CA ALA A 66 25.49 6.23 2.13
C ALA A 66 25.01 5.20 1.08
N ALA A 67 24.98 3.92 1.44
CA ALA A 67 24.58 2.85 0.53
C ALA A 67 23.07 2.66 0.51
N ALA A 68 22.54 2.20 -0.62
CA ALA A 68 21.11 1.98 -0.80
C ALA A 68 20.54 1.02 0.26
N ILE A 69 19.40 1.41 0.84
CA ILE A 69 18.66 0.57 1.77
C ILE A 69 17.99 -0.56 0.99
N THR A 70 18.20 -1.79 1.46
CA THR A 70 17.67 -3.01 0.83
C THR A 70 16.37 -3.48 1.48
N SER A 71 16.20 -3.27 2.78
CA SER A 71 14.99 -3.68 3.52
C SER A 71 14.80 -2.80 4.75
N VAL A 72 13.53 -2.58 5.10
CA VAL A 72 13.09 -1.89 6.32
C VAL A 72 12.08 -2.79 7.02
N CYS A 73 12.20 -2.93 8.34
CA CYS A 73 11.28 -3.75 9.14
C CYS A 73 11.02 -3.11 10.50
N TRP A 74 9.75 -2.95 10.86
CA TRP A 74 9.34 -2.43 12.16
C TRP A 74 9.37 -3.50 13.25
N SER A 75 9.67 -3.09 14.48
CA SER A 75 9.38 -3.90 15.67
C SER A 75 7.87 -3.96 15.92
N ARG A 76 7.43 -5.01 16.64
CA ARG A 76 6.01 -5.21 16.99
C ARG A 76 5.38 -4.03 17.73
N ASN A 77 6.15 -3.40 18.62
CA ASN A 77 5.73 -2.22 19.38
C ASN A 77 5.82 -0.90 18.59
N GLY A 78 6.38 -0.90 17.37
CA GLY A 78 6.53 0.30 16.55
C GLY A 78 7.55 1.34 17.04
N HIS A 79 8.32 1.05 18.09
CA HIS A 79 9.34 1.97 18.62
C HIS A 79 10.70 1.84 17.93
N ASN A 80 10.98 0.69 17.31
CA ASN A 80 12.25 0.42 16.67
C ASN A 80 12.07 0.08 15.19
N ILE A 81 13.03 0.48 14.36
CA ILE A 81 13.12 0.09 12.95
C ILE A 81 14.46 -0.56 12.70
N LEU A 82 14.42 -1.74 12.08
CA LEU A 82 15.59 -2.41 11.53
C LEU A 82 15.78 -1.99 10.07
N ILE A 83 16.97 -1.47 9.77
CA ILE A 83 17.37 -1.04 8.44
C ILE A 83 18.54 -1.89 7.99
N SER A 84 18.45 -2.47 6.79
CA SER A 84 19.55 -3.17 6.15
C SER A 84 19.98 -2.44 4.88
N ALA A 85 21.30 -2.33 4.67
CA ALA A 85 21.86 -1.58 3.55
C ALA A 85 22.80 -2.43 2.67
N ALA A 86 23.03 -1.95 1.44
CA ALA A 86 23.83 -2.64 0.45
C ALA A 86 25.32 -2.77 0.82
N ASP A 87 25.82 -1.89 1.72
CA ASP A 87 27.17 -1.91 2.29
C ASP A 87 27.38 -3.00 3.36
N LYS A 88 26.38 -3.87 3.56
CA LYS A 88 26.34 -4.94 4.57
C LYS A 88 26.10 -4.43 6.00
N SER A 89 25.80 -3.15 6.17
CA SER A 89 25.39 -2.60 7.46
C SER A 89 23.96 -3.04 7.78
N LEU A 90 23.76 -3.40 9.04
CA LEU A 90 22.47 -3.63 9.67
C LEU A 90 22.38 -2.72 10.89
N THR A 91 21.41 -1.82 10.90
CA THR A 91 21.27 -0.81 11.95
C THR A 91 19.87 -0.87 12.54
N LEU A 92 19.77 -0.97 13.87
CA LEU A 92 18.53 -0.84 14.61
C LEU A 92 18.42 0.58 15.16
N TRP A 93 17.32 1.25 14.84
CA TRP A 93 17.04 2.62 15.24
C TRP A 93 15.90 2.69 16.24
N ASP A 94 16.02 3.60 17.21
CA ASP A 94 14.90 4.10 18.00
C ASP A 94 14.20 5.20 17.19
N VAL A 95 12.93 5.00 16.84
CA VAL A 95 12.18 5.92 15.98
C VAL A 95 11.84 7.21 16.71
N VAL A 96 11.56 7.13 18.02
CA VAL A 96 11.16 8.29 18.84
C VAL A 96 12.35 9.22 19.02
N LYS A 97 13.51 8.67 19.37
CA LYS A 97 14.74 9.45 19.58
C LYS A 97 15.45 9.79 18.27
N GLY A 98 15.25 8.99 17.22
CA GLY A 98 16.03 9.09 15.99
C GLY A 98 17.49 8.71 16.19
N GLU A 99 17.78 7.82 17.14
CA GLU A 99 19.13 7.39 17.50
C GLU A 99 19.39 5.94 17.11
N LYS A 100 20.65 5.63 16.77
CA LYS A 100 21.08 4.25 16.51
C LYS A 100 21.22 3.52 17.85
N ILE A 101 20.53 2.39 17.98
CA ILE A 101 20.65 1.50 19.14
C ILE A 101 21.81 0.53 18.93
N TYR A 102 21.80 -0.19 17.80
CA TYR A 102 22.81 -1.18 17.43
C TYR A 102 23.19 -1.01 15.97
N ARG A 103 24.46 -1.28 15.64
CA ARG A 103 24.96 -1.34 14.27
C ARG A 103 25.92 -2.51 14.13
N ILE A 104 25.63 -3.40 13.19
CA ILE A 104 26.43 -4.59 12.90
C ILE A 104 26.78 -4.60 11.42
N THR A 105 28.01 -4.98 11.09
CA THR A 105 28.43 -5.19 9.70
C THR A 105 28.50 -6.69 9.41
N LEU A 106 27.72 -7.14 8.44
CA LEU A 106 27.67 -8.54 8.04
C LEU A 106 28.77 -8.88 7.03
N GLN A 107 29.05 -10.17 6.86
CA GLN A 107 30.00 -10.63 5.84
C GLN A 107 29.47 -10.47 4.41
N GLN A 108 28.15 -10.59 4.24
CA GLN A 108 27.44 -10.53 2.97
C GLN A 108 26.31 -9.50 2.99
N THR A 109 25.94 -9.01 1.80
CA THR A 109 24.89 -8.01 1.67
C THR A 109 23.52 -8.64 1.95
N PRO A 110 22.74 -8.08 2.90
CA PRO A 110 21.39 -8.54 3.21
C PRO A 110 20.42 -8.11 2.10
N LEU A 111 19.68 -9.07 1.54
CA LEU A 111 18.57 -8.78 0.63
C LEU A 111 17.31 -8.41 1.39
N GLN A 112 17.04 -9.13 2.47
CA GLN A 112 15.90 -8.89 3.34
C GLN A 112 16.32 -9.08 4.80
N ALA A 113 15.83 -8.21 5.67
CA ALA A 113 16.01 -8.30 7.11
C ALA A 113 14.64 -8.17 7.78
N ARG A 114 14.33 -9.07 8.72
CA ARG A 114 13.08 -9.08 9.48
C ARG A 114 13.37 -9.21 10.96
N LEU A 115 12.71 -8.41 11.79
CA LEU A 115 12.78 -8.55 13.24
C LEU A 115 11.98 -9.77 13.71
N HIS A 116 12.39 -10.35 14.83
CA HIS A 116 11.59 -11.37 15.49
C HIS A 116 10.27 -10.76 15.98
N PRO A 117 9.12 -11.44 15.80
CA PRO A 117 7.81 -10.86 16.11
C PRO A 117 7.64 -10.45 17.57
N LEU A 118 8.32 -11.11 18.51
CA LEU A 118 8.20 -10.82 19.95
C LEU A 118 9.44 -10.17 20.55
N GLU A 119 10.61 -10.33 19.92
CA GLU A 119 11.89 -9.92 20.49
C GLU A 119 12.51 -8.87 19.58
N SER A 120 12.68 -7.64 20.07
CA SER A 120 13.15 -6.54 19.22
C SER A 120 14.66 -6.56 18.95
N THR A 121 15.42 -7.46 19.57
CA THR A 121 16.88 -7.58 19.41
C THR A 121 17.29 -8.73 18.50
N LEU A 122 16.41 -9.70 18.28
CA LEU A 122 16.69 -10.84 17.40
C LEU A 122 16.15 -10.53 16.00
N CYS A 123 16.94 -10.83 14.97
CA CYS A 123 16.53 -10.62 13.58
C CYS A 123 16.95 -11.77 12.67
N LEU A 124 16.14 -12.01 11.65
CA LEU A 124 16.39 -12.94 10.57
C LEU A 124 16.84 -12.19 9.34
N ILE A 125 17.92 -12.65 8.73
CA ILE A 125 18.55 -12.03 7.59
C ILE A 125 18.62 -13.05 6.47
N CYS A 126 18.24 -12.63 5.27
CA CYS A 126 18.38 -13.39 4.04
C CYS A 126 19.45 -12.72 3.17
N PRO A 127 20.70 -13.21 3.16
CA PRO A 127 21.75 -12.64 2.32
C PRO A 127 21.61 -13.04 0.85
N PHE A 128 22.32 -12.35 -0.04
CA PHE A 128 22.25 -12.62 -1.49
C PHE A 128 22.76 -14.00 -1.90
N SER A 129 23.80 -14.51 -1.24
CA SER A 129 24.56 -15.70 -1.69
C SER A 129 24.91 -16.65 -0.53
N SER A 130 24.12 -16.66 0.54
CA SER A 130 24.32 -17.60 1.65
C SER A 130 23.01 -18.03 2.29
N ALA A 131 23.13 -18.98 3.22
CA ALA A 131 22.04 -19.34 4.12
C ALA A 131 21.44 -18.13 4.83
N PRO A 132 20.13 -18.17 5.12
CA PRO A 132 19.55 -17.27 6.09
C PRO A 132 20.29 -17.37 7.43
N ILE A 133 20.46 -16.23 8.08
CA ILE A 133 21.22 -16.10 9.33
C ILE A 133 20.31 -15.43 10.35
N ILE A 134 20.34 -15.93 11.58
CA ILE A 134 19.73 -15.24 12.72
C ILE A 134 20.83 -14.50 13.46
N VAL A 135 20.57 -13.22 13.72
CA VAL A 135 21.51 -12.32 14.38
C VAL A 135 20.84 -11.75 15.62
N ASP A 136 21.47 -11.96 16.77
CA ASP A 136 21.14 -11.22 17.99
C ASP A 136 21.95 -9.92 17.99
N LEU A 137 21.25 -8.80 17.85
CA LEU A 137 21.83 -7.47 17.75
C LEU A 137 22.53 -7.02 19.04
N ARG A 138 22.15 -7.58 20.20
CA ARG A 138 22.71 -7.20 21.50
C ARG A 138 24.04 -7.89 21.77
N THR A 139 24.16 -9.16 21.38
CA THR A 139 25.35 -9.99 21.62
C THR A 139 26.25 -10.11 20.41
N GLU A 140 25.80 -9.60 19.26
CA GLU A 140 26.45 -9.72 17.94
C GLU A 140 26.68 -11.17 17.50
N THR A 141 25.95 -12.12 18.10
CA THR A 141 26.04 -13.53 17.71
C THR A 141 25.27 -13.79 16.44
N THR A 142 25.93 -14.45 15.48
CA THR A 142 25.33 -14.85 14.20
C THR A 142 25.22 -16.36 14.11
N THR A 143 24.02 -16.87 13.86
CA THR A 143 23.73 -18.30 13.72
C THR A 143 23.19 -18.60 12.32
N THR A 144 23.87 -19.45 11.57
CA THR A 144 23.46 -19.82 10.19
C THR A 144 22.43 -20.94 10.23
N LEU A 145 21.31 -20.74 9.55
CA LEU A 145 20.25 -21.75 9.46
C LEU A 145 20.56 -22.81 8.38
N PRO A 146 20.14 -24.07 8.56
CA PRO A 146 20.31 -25.11 7.56
C PRO A 146 19.42 -24.86 6.33
N ILE A 147 19.99 -24.90 5.12
CA ILE A 147 19.24 -24.75 3.84
C ILE A 147 19.02 -26.10 3.12
N SER A 148 19.73 -27.16 3.54
CA SER A 148 19.60 -28.50 2.96
C SER A 148 20.14 -29.54 3.93
N LEU A 149 19.48 -30.69 4.00
CA LEU A 149 19.95 -31.86 4.77
C LEU A 149 20.91 -32.74 3.97
N SER A 150 21.08 -32.47 2.67
CA SER A 150 22.00 -33.23 1.81
C SER A 150 23.36 -32.55 1.73
N GLU A 151 24.31 -32.98 2.56
CA GLU A 151 25.73 -32.86 2.26
C GLU A 151 26.06 -33.73 1.03
N LYS A 152 25.79 -33.23 -0.17
CA LYS A 152 26.49 -33.68 -1.36
C LYS A 152 27.19 -32.47 -1.95
N PRO A 153 28.53 -32.44 -2.01
CA PRO A 153 29.22 -31.42 -2.78
C PRO A 153 28.68 -31.51 -4.21
N ALA A 154 28.20 -30.39 -4.75
CA ALA A 154 27.68 -30.33 -6.10
C ALA A 154 28.68 -31.00 -7.06
N PRO A 155 28.24 -31.91 -7.96
CA PRO A 155 29.13 -32.52 -8.92
C PRO A 155 29.69 -31.41 -9.81
N THR A 156 31.01 -31.40 -9.97
CA THR A 156 31.76 -30.50 -10.84
C THR A 156 31.33 -30.68 -12.29
N SER A 157 30.27 -29.97 -12.71
CA SER A 157 29.95 -29.84 -14.13
C SER A 157 30.97 -28.89 -14.77
N LYS A 158 31.97 -29.49 -15.43
CA LYS A 158 32.82 -28.79 -16.39
C LYS A 158 31.94 -28.27 -17.53
N ASN A 159 31.53 -27.01 -17.47
CA ASN A 159 31.37 -26.18 -18.66
C ASN A 159 31.54 -24.71 -18.29
N LYS A 160 32.55 -24.10 -18.92
CA LYS A 160 33.02 -22.73 -18.71
C LYS A 160 31.96 -21.72 -19.18
N PHE A 161 31.43 -20.92 -18.25
CA PHE A 161 31.56 -19.46 -18.27
C PHE A 161 31.39 -18.96 -16.82
N SER A 162 32.31 -18.08 -16.41
CA SER A 162 32.64 -17.67 -15.06
C SER A 162 31.78 -16.52 -14.54
N ASP A 163 31.14 -16.66 -13.39
CA ASP A 163 31.52 -15.95 -12.15
C ASP A 163 30.81 -16.55 -10.92
N GLY A 164 31.46 -16.49 -9.77
CA GLY A 164 31.34 -17.46 -8.66
C GLY A 164 30.05 -17.50 -7.82
N SER A 165 29.86 -18.68 -7.21
CA SER A 165 28.94 -19.03 -6.11
C SER A 165 27.47 -19.31 -6.49
N ALA A 166 27.12 -20.60 -6.63
CA ALA A 166 25.79 -21.11 -6.96
C ALA A 166 24.78 -21.06 -5.78
N TYR A 167 24.84 -20.03 -4.94
CA TYR A 167 23.81 -19.79 -3.94
C TYR A 167 22.77 -18.84 -4.52
N THR A 168 21.55 -19.34 -4.56
CA THR A 168 20.36 -18.64 -5.06
C THR A 168 19.67 -18.00 -3.86
N PRO A 169 19.15 -16.78 -4.00
CA PRO A 169 18.58 -16.03 -2.88
C PRO A 169 17.43 -16.83 -2.27
N THR A 170 17.58 -17.12 -0.97
CA THR A 170 16.67 -17.95 -0.20
C THR A 170 15.79 -17.03 0.63
N ALA A 171 14.48 -17.08 0.44
CA ALA A 171 13.55 -16.29 1.23
C ALA A 171 13.25 -16.98 2.56
N ALA A 172 13.19 -16.22 3.65
CA ALA A 172 12.84 -16.77 4.95
C ALA A 172 11.96 -15.83 5.77
N CYS A 173 11.14 -16.39 6.65
CA CYS A 173 10.29 -15.63 7.55
C CYS A 173 9.99 -16.38 8.85
N PHE A 174 9.80 -15.63 9.94
CA PHE A 174 9.24 -16.17 11.18
C PHE A 174 7.74 -16.45 11.02
N ASN A 175 7.24 -17.42 11.78
CA ASN A 175 5.80 -17.53 12.05
C ASN A 175 5.32 -16.39 12.95
N LYS A 176 3.99 -16.26 13.16
CA LYS A 176 3.39 -15.22 14.01
C LYS A 176 3.98 -15.16 15.43
N TYR A 177 4.30 -16.32 16.01
CA TYR A 177 4.81 -16.43 17.38
C TYR A 177 6.33 -16.25 17.50
N GLY A 178 7.06 -16.40 16.40
CA GLY A 178 8.51 -16.32 16.35
C GLY A 178 9.25 -17.64 16.64
N ASP A 179 8.56 -18.71 17.04
CA ASP A 179 9.21 -19.97 17.42
C ASP A 179 9.85 -20.71 16.24
N LEU A 180 9.22 -20.64 15.06
CA LEU A 180 9.67 -21.36 13.86
C LEU A 180 10.03 -20.40 12.73
N VAL A 181 11.04 -20.78 11.95
CA VAL A 181 11.47 -20.09 10.74
C VAL A 181 11.17 -20.96 9.53
N TYR A 182 10.49 -20.37 8.56
CA TYR A 182 10.17 -21.00 7.29
C TYR A 182 11.16 -20.49 6.25
N VAL A 183 11.86 -21.39 5.58
CA VAL A 183 12.92 -21.08 4.63
C VAL A 183 12.60 -21.72 3.28
N GLY A 184 12.51 -20.92 2.23
CA GLY A 184 12.30 -21.40 0.87
C GLY A 184 13.61 -21.57 0.14
N ASN A 185 13.96 -22.81 -0.20
CA ASN A 185 15.19 -23.10 -0.93
C ASN A 185 15.01 -22.90 -2.45
N SER A 186 16.11 -23.07 -3.18
CA SER A 186 16.15 -22.94 -4.64
C SER A 186 15.72 -24.18 -5.41
N VAL A 187 15.53 -25.30 -4.71
CA VAL A 187 15.02 -26.54 -5.26
C VAL A 187 13.48 -26.55 -5.24
N GLY A 188 12.86 -25.57 -4.57
CA GLY A 188 11.41 -25.50 -4.39
C GLY A 188 10.92 -26.33 -3.23
N GLU A 189 11.63 -26.33 -2.11
CA GLU A 189 11.16 -26.90 -0.85
C GLU A 189 11.11 -25.79 0.21
N ILE A 190 10.06 -25.84 1.04
CA ILE A 190 9.90 -24.99 2.22
C ILE A 190 10.38 -25.80 3.42
N LEU A 191 11.45 -25.36 4.05
CA LEU A 191 11.99 -25.95 5.27
C LEU A 191 11.39 -25.24 6.47
N ILE A 192 10.91 -26.00 7.44
CA ILE A 192 10.42 -25.51 8.73
C ILE A 192 11.53 -25.79 9.74
N ILE A 193 12.06 -24.75 10.37
CA ILE A 193 13.25 -24.82 11.22
C ILE A 193 12.93 -24.24 12.59
N ASP A 194 13.28 -24.99 13.64
CA ASP A 194 13.40 -24.43 14.98
C ASP A 194 14.74 -23.71 15.11
N HIS A 195 14.68 -22.39 15.24
CA HIS A 195 15.87 -21.56 15.34
C HIS A 195 16.63 -21.68 16.67
N LYS A 196 15.96 -22.06 17.76
CA LYS A 196 16.60 -22.19 19.09
C LYS A 196 17.46 -23.45 19.16
N LYS A 197 16.98 -24.54 18.56
CA LYS A 197 17.72 -25.82 18.46
C LYS A 197 18.52 -25.96 17.17
N ASN A 198 18.32 -25.05 16.21
CA ASN A 198 18.88 -25.09 14.86
C ASN A 198 18.59 -26.43 14.13
N GLN A 199 17.36 -26.92 14.25
CA GLN A 199 16.94 -28.23 13.72
C GLN A 199 15.83 -28.06 12.68
N VAL A 200 15.91 -28.84 11.59
CA VAL A 200 14.82 -28.92 10.60
C VAL A 200 13.71 -29.80 11.15
N CYS A 201 12.52 -29.23 11.28
CA CYS A 201 11.32 -29.89 11.80
C CYS A 201 10.43 -30.45 10.69
N GLY A 202 10.51 -29.91 9.47
CA GLY A 202 9.69 -30.39 8.35
C GLY A 202 10.13 -29.83 7.01
N ILE A 203 9.75 -30.54 5.94
CA ILE A 203 10.05 -30.18 4.55
C ILE A 203 8.77 -30.25 3.73
N VAL A 204 8.42 -29.17 3.04
CA VAL A 204 7.24 -29.13 2.18
C VAL A 204 7.70 -28.87 0.75
N PRO A 205 7.73 -29.89 -0.12
CA PRO A 205 8.08 -29.69 -1.52
C PRO A 205 6.95 -28.96 -2.25
N ILE A 206 7.30 -27.97 -3.06
CA ILE A 206 6.35 -27.27 -3.93
C ILE A 206 6.22 -27.99 -5.27
N SER A 207 5.04 -27.91 -5.86
CA SER A 207 4.78 -28.40 -7.21
C SER A 207 5.72 -27.72 -8.22
N GLY A 208 6.51 -28.50 -8.95
CA GLY A 208 7.37 -28.01 -10.03
C GLY A 208 8.79 -27.61 -9.65
N GLY A 209 9.19 -27.70 -8.37
CA GLY A 209 10.59 -27.53 -7.95
C GLY A 209 11.21 -26.17 -8.30
N ALA A 210 10.40 -25.11 -8.32
CA ALA A 210 10.82 -23.77 -8.68
C ALA A 210 11.49 -23.02 -7.51
N VAL A 211 12.44 -22.12 -7.79
CA VAL A 211 13.12 -21.32 -6.76
C VAL A 211 12.11 -20.43 -6.04
N ILE A 212 12.09 -20.48 -4.71
CA ILE A 212 11.22 -19.62 -3.89
C ILE A 212 11.92 -18.27 -3.67
N LYS A 213 11.32 -17.20 -4.20
CA LYS A 213 11.86 -15.83 -4.17
C LYS A 213 11.37 -15.00 -2.98
N ASN A 214 10.18 -15.29 -2.46
CA ASN A 214 9.60 -14.60 -1.31
C ASN A 214 8.70 -15.56 -0.52
N ILE A 215 8.67 -15.39 0.80
CA ILE A 215 7.77 -16.07 1.72
C ILE A 215 7.20 -15.04 2.70
N VAL A 216 5.88 -15.02 2.86
CA VAL A 216 5.17 -14.07 3.72
C VAL A 216 4.03 -14.79 4.43
N PHE A 217 3.95 -14.65 5.76
CA PHE A 217 2.78 -15.09 6.51
C PHE A 217 1.67 -14.05 6.45
N SER A 218 0.42 -14.52 6.49
CA SER A 218 -0.72 -13.69 6.83
C SER A 218 -0.61 -13.20 8.27
N ARG A 219 -1.24 -12.06 8.56
CA ARG A 219 -1.13 -11.39 9.87
C ARG A 219 -1.67 -12.25 11.02
N ASP A 220 -2.70 -13.05 10.75
CA ASP A 220 -3.28 -14.02 11.68
C ASP A 220 -2.41 -15.29 11.85
N GLY A 221 -1.41 -15.50 10.99
CA GLY A 221 -0.52 -16.67 10.98
C GLY A 221 -1.15 -17.93 10.38
N GLN A 222 -2.37 -17.86 9.83
CA GLN A 222 -3.09 -19.02 9.31
C GLN A 222 -2.70 -19.39 7.88
N PHE A 223 -2.15 -18.48 7.11
CA PHE A 223 -1.78 -18.72 5.72
C PHE A 223 -0.34 -18.30 5.45
N LEU A 224 0.32 -19.05 4.59
CA LEU A 224 1.67 -18.79 4.11
C LEU A 224 1.64 -18.57 2.61
N LEU A 225 2.10 -17.41 2.17
CA LEU A 225 2.27 -17.08 0.76
C LEU A 225 3.72 -17.35 0.35
N THR A 226 3.87 -17.98 -0.81
CA THR A 226 5.16 -18.17 -1.47
C THR A 226 5.12 -17.63 -2.89
N ASN A 227 6.20 -16.97 -3.31
CA ASN A 227 6.38 -16.48 -4.67
C ASN A 227 7.50 -17.25 -5.35
N SER A 228 7.17 -17.99 -6.39
CA SER A 228 8.10 -18.90 -7.05
C SER A 228 8.60 -18.33 -8.39
N SER A 229 9.77 -18.82 -8.84
CA SER A 229 10.36 -18.39 -10.11
C SER A 229 9.55 -18.82 -11.34
N ASP A 230 8.63 -19.78 -11.19
CA ASP A 230 7.70 -20.25 -12.21
C ASP A 230 6.52 -19.31 -12.47
N ARG A 231 6.52 -18.11 -11.88
CA ARG A 231 5.49 -17.05 -12.04
C ARG A 231 4.17 -17.38 -11.34
N THR A 232 4.20 -18.30 -10.39
CA THR A 232 3.04 -18.68 -9.59
C THR A 232 3.19 -18.21 -8.16
N ILE A 233 2.14 -17.61 -7.61
CA ILE A 233 1.99 -17.34 -6.18
C ILE A 233 1.24 -18.53 -5.59
N ARG A 234 1.78 -19.17 -4.55
CA ARG A 234 1.11 -20.29 -3.88
C ARG A 234 0.81 -19.94 -2.44
N ILE A 235 -0.39 -20.31 -2.01
CA ILE A 235 -0.88 -20.11 -0.65
C ILE A 235 -1.02 -21.47 0.01
N TYR A 236 -0.43 -21.60 1.18
CA TYR A 236 -0.55 -22.76 2.04
C TYR A 236 -1.36 -22.40 3.28
N GLU A 237 -2.23 -23.29 3.73
CA GLU A 237 -2.84 -23.19 5.05
C GLU A 237 -1.84 -23.72 6.09
N ASN A 238 -1.63 -22.94 7.15
CA ASN A 238 -0.84 -23.31 8.30
C ASN A 238 -1.71 -24.07 9.30
N LEU A 239 -1.44 -25.36 9.43
CA LEU A 239 -2.17 -26.26 10.33
C LEU A 239 -1.69 -26.13 11.78
N LEU A 240 -0.53 -25.48 11.99
CA LEU A 240 0.04 -25.21 13.30
C LEU A 240 -0.54 -23.93 13.91
N LYS A 241 -1.79 -24.02 14.40
CA LYS A 241 -2.57 -22.86 14.87
C LYS A 241 -2.18 -22.37 16.29
N GLN A 242 -1.39 -23.14 17.06
CA GLN A 242 -1.12 -22.88 18.49
C GLN A 242 0.37 -22.71 18.86
N GLN A 243 0.58 -21.99 19.97
CA GLN A 243 1.88 -21.70 20.61
C GLN A 243 2.66 -22.97 21.02
N ASP A 244 1.99 -24.11 21.18
CA ASP A 244 2.60 -25.43 21.47
C ASP A 244 2.92 -26.26 20.21
N SER A 245 2.92 -25.64 19.03
CA SER A 245 3.31 -26.26 17.74
C SER A 245 4.69 -26.94 17.78
N HIS A 246 5.57 -26.47 18.68
CA HIS A 246 6.87 -27.07 18.91
C HIS A 246 6.82 -28.49 19.48
N LYS A 247 5.87 -28.79 20.38
CA LYS A 247 5.73 -30.13 20.99
C LYS A 247 5.08 -31.12 20.02
N LEU A 248 4.06 -30.68 19.28
CA LEU A 248 3.34 -31.56 18.36
C LEU A 248 4.22 -32.09 17.22
N ILE A 249 5.11 -31.26 16.68
CA ILE A 249 6.03 -31.68 15.61
C ILE A 249 7.18 -32.53 16.16
N LEU A 250 7.69 -32.21 17.35
CA LEU A 250 8.81 -32.93 17.96
C LEU A 250 8.40 -34.29 18.56
N ASP A 251 7.16 -34.46 19.02
CA ASP A 251 6.68 -35.74 19.55
C ASP A 251 6.44 -36.80 18.43
N GLU A 252 6.20 -36.39 17.18
CA GLU A 252 6.10 -37.31 16.03
C GLU A 252 7.47 -37.71 15.44
N ILE A 253 8.52 -36.92 15.66
CA ILE A 253 9.88 -37.20 15.16
C ILE A 253 10.62 -38.08 16.18
N LEU A 254 10.21 -39.35 16.30
CA LEU A 254 11.02 -40.36 16.98
C LEU A 254 12.28 -40.65 16.16
N PRO A 255 13.48 -40.66 16.77
CA PRO A 255 14.71 -40.99 16.07
C PRO A 255 14.77 -42.51 15.87
N ASN A 256 14.38 -42.99 14.69
CA ASN A 256 14.84 -44.29 14.21
C ASN A 256 15.06 -44.32 12.70
N SER A 257 16.15 -44.99 12.35
CA SER A 257 16.94 -44.96 11.13
C SER A 257 16.23 -45.49 9.88
N GLU A 258 16.20 -44.67 8.82
CA GLU A 258 16.79 -44.92 7.48
C GLU A 258 16.27 -43.88 6.43
N ASN A 259 15.12 -43.22 6.68
CA ASN A 259 14.53 -42.21 5.78
C ASN A 259 14.17 -40.87 6.49
N GLU A 260 15.13 -40.22 7.12
CA GLU A 260 14.93 -38.93 7.84
C GLU A 260 14.25 -37.85 6.96
N VAL A 261 14.65 -37.74 5.69
CA VAL A 261 14.08 -36.77 4.74
C VAL A 261 12.61 -37.07 4.41
N GLU A 262 12.22 -38.35 4.33
CA GLU A 262 10.84 -38.73 4.00
C GLU A 262 9.92 -38.52 5.21
N MET A 263 10.42 -38.80 6.43
CA MET A 263 9.72 -38.46 7.66
C MET A 263 9.52 -36.96 7.80
N LEU A 264 10.54 -36.15 7.51
CA LEU A 264 10.43 -34.69 7.52
C LEU A 264 9.49 -34.17 6.43
N LYS A 265 9.38 -34.86 5.29
CA LYS A 265 8.38 -34.55 4.27
C LYS A 265 6.96 -34.84 4.76
N GLY A 266 6.76 -35.95 5.46
CA GLY A 266 5.49 -36.27 6.14
C GLY A 266 5.12 -35.23 7.22
N ALA A 267 6.08 -34.88 8.08
CA ALA A 267 5.90 -33.84 9.09
C ALA A 267 5.57 -32.48 8.44
N GLY A 268 6.25 -32.14 7.34
CA GLY A 268 5.97 -30.94 6.56
C GLY A 268 4.53 -30.88 6.04
N THR A 269 4.02 -31.97 5.47
CA THR A 269 2.62 -32.03 4.99
C THR A 269 1.59 -31.93 6.11
N ASN A 270 1.93 -32.34 7.33
CA ASN A 270 1.10 -32.12 8.52
C ASN A 270 1.14 -30.67 9.00
N CYS A 271 2.17 -29.90 8.62
CA CYS A 271 2.33 -28.50 9.02
C CYS A 271 1.69 -27.53 8.02
N LEU A 272 1.88 -27.76 6.71
CA LEU A 272 1.38 -26.91 5.64
C LEU A 272 0.64 -27.73 4.59
N SER A 273 -0.57 -27.30 4.24
CA SER A 273 -1.33 -27.85 3.12
C SER A 273 -1.46 -26.80 2.01
N LEU A 274 -1.28 -27.21 0.75
CA LEU A 274 -1.48 -26.31 -0.39
C LEU A 274 -2.97 -25.94 -0.49
N PHE A 275 -3.26 -24.65 -0.39
CA PHE A 275 -4.63 -24.12 -0.44
C PHE A 275 -5.00 -23.66 -1.85
N ARG A 276 -4.20 -22.75 -2.44
CA ARG A 276 -4.45 -22.20 -3.79
C ARG A 276 -3.18 -21.76 -4.50
N GLU A 277 -3.28 -21.66 -5.82
CA GLU A 277 -2.25 -21.11 -6.70
C GLU A 277 -2.84 -19.97 -7.55
N PHE A 278 -2.09 -18.88 -7.70
CA PHE A 278 -2.44 -17.72 -8.50
C PHE A 278 -1.36 -17.47 -9.55
N GLN A 279 -1.79 -17.29 -10.79
CA GLN A 279 -0.92 -16.98 -11.92
C GLN A 279 -1.70 -16.19 -12.96
N ASP A 280 -0.99 -15.38 -13.75
CA ASP A 280 -1.56 -14.79 -14.96
C ASP A 280 -1.32 -15.76 -16.12
N SER A 281 -2.37 -16.50 -16.49
CA SER A 281 -2.30 -17.49 -17.58
C SER A 281 -2.11 -16.86 -18.97
N ILE A 282 -2.42 -15.57 -19.13
CA ILE A 282 -2.40 -14.86 -20.41
C ILE A 282 -1.02 -14.26 -20.64
N THR A 283 -0.57 -13.38 -19.74
CA THR A 283 0.68 -12.63 -19.92
C THR A 283 1.89 -13.35 -19.32
N LYS A 284 1.66 -14.28 -18.38
CA LYS A 284 2.70 -15.02 -17.65
C LYS A 284 3.78 -14.11 -17.05
N VAL A 285 3.34 -13.06 -16.38
CA VAL A 285 4.18 -12.07 -15.72
C VAL A 285 4.79 -12.62 -14.41
N HIS A 286 6.00 -12.15 -14.07
CA HIS A 286 6.60 -12.44 -12.76
C HIS A 286 6.05 -11.48 -11.69
N TRP A 287 5.93 -11.96 -10.45
CA TRP A 287 5.38 -11.16 -9.35
C TRP A 287 6.46 -10.50 -8.49
N LYS A 288 6.24 -9.24 -8.13
CA LYS A 288 7.06 -8.46 -7.21
C LYS A 288 6.29 -8.22 -5.91
N ALA A 289 6.97 -8.46 -4.79
CA ALA A 289 6.49 -8.21 -3.42
C ALA A 289 5.02 -8.62 -3.16
N PRO A 290 4.61 -9.87 -3.45
CA PRO A 290 3.25 -10.28 -3.14
C PRO A 290 3.01 -10.31 -1.62
N CYS A 291 1.84 -9.85 -1.20
CA CYS A 291 1.44 -9.74 0.20
C CYS A 291 -0.07 -10.00 0.37
N PHE A 292 -0.47 -10.23 1.62
CA PHE A 292 -1.88 -10.34 2.01
C PHE A 292 -2.45 -8.97 2.36
N SER A 293 -3.77 -8.83 2.28
CA SER A 293 -4.49 -7.75 2.96
C SER A 293 -4.40 -7.87 4.48
N GLY A 294 -4.78 -6.79 5.18
CA GLY A 294 -4.75 -6.72 6.64
C GLY A 294 -5.56 -7.81 7.34
N ASP A 295 -6.69 -8.20 6.75
CA ASP A 295 -7.59 -9.28 7.17
C ASP A 295 -7.22 -10.67 6.59
N GLY A 296 -6.31 -10.71 5.61
CA GLY A 296 -5.91 -11.93 4.91
C GLY A 296 -6.92 -12.46 3.90
N GLU A 297 -7.98 -11.72 3.55
CA GLU A 297 -8.97 -12.14 2.55
C GLU A 297 -8.50 -11.92 1.11
N TRP A 298 -7.71 -10.88 0.88
CA TRP A 298 -7.18 -10.52 -0.42
C TRP A 298 -5.71 -10.86 -0.53
N VAL A 299 -5.30 -11.19 -1.76
CA VAL A 299 -3.91 -11.44 -2.12
C VAL A 299 -3.56 -10.44 -3.20
N VAL A 300 -2.43 -9.76 -3.04
CA VAL A 300 -2.00 -8.74 -3.99
C VAL A 300 -0.62 -9.06 -4.52
N GLY A 301 -0.43 -8.84 -5.82
CA GLY A 301 0.85 -9.03 -6.51
C GLY A 301 1.13 -7.89 -7.48
N GLY A 302 2.31 -7.28 -7.36
CA GLY A 302 2.79 -6.30 -8.33
C GLY A 302 3.37 -7.00 -9.55
N SER A 303 3.06 -6.50 -10.74
CA SER A 303 3.68 -6.94 -12.00
C SER A 303 5.16 -6.53 -12.01
N ALA A 304 6.06 -7.50 -12.26
CA ALA A 304 7.48 -7.22 -12.47
C ALA A 304 7.81 -6.83 -13.93
N SER A 305 6.80 -6.47 -14.73
CA SER A 305 7.00 -6.01 -16.10
C SER A 305 7.76 -4.67 -16.13
N LYS A 306 8.73 -4.56 -17.04
CA LYS A 306 9.51 -3.34 -17.19
C LYS A 306 8.69 -2.33 -18.01
N GLY A 307 8.05 -1.38 -17.34
CA GLY A 307 7.31 -0.28 -17.97
C GLY A 307 5.80 -0.29 -17.76
N GLU A 308 5.28 -1.20 -16.93
CA GLU A 308 3.89 -1.18 -16.50
C GLU A 308 3.82 -1.21 -14.98
N HIS A 309 3.06 -0.30 -14.39
CA HIS A 309 2.78 -0.28 -12.96
C HIS A 309 1.41 -0.91 -12.72
N LYS A 310 1.34 -2.24 -12.81
CA LYS A 310 0.10 -3.00 -12.62
C LYS A 310 0.12 -3.77 -11.31
N ILE A 311 -0.96 -3.69 -10.55
CA ILE A 311 -1.16 -4.42 -9.31
C ILE A 311 -2.40 -5.30 -9.48
N TYR A 312 -2.26 -6.59 -9.22
CA TYR A 312 -3.33 -7.56 -9.35
C TYR A 312 -3.86 -7.91 -7.96
N ILE A 313 -5.18 -7.92 -7.80
CA ILE A 313 -5.87 -8.25 -6.56
C ILE A 313 -6.74 -9.47 -6.80
N TRP A 314 -6.48 -10.54 -6.04
CA TRP A 314 -7.26 -11.78 -6.07
C TRP A 314 -8.00 -12.00 -4.77
N ASP A 315 -9.18 -12.58 -4.88
CA ASP A 315 -9.89 -13.17 -3.75
C ASP A 315 -9.17 -14.47 -3.34
N ARG A 316 -8.68 -14.53 -2.09
CA ARG A 316 -8.04 -15.74 -1.56
C ARG A 316 -9.00 -16.93 -1.54
N ARG A 317 -10.23 -16.73 -1.07
CA ARG A 317 -11.22 -17.80 -0.87
C ARG A 317 -11.78 -18.28 -2.20
N ALA A 318 -12.23 -17.37 -3.07
CA ALA A 318 -12.83 -17.74 -4.35
C ALA A 318 -11.79 -18.08 -5.43
N GLY A 319 -10.59 -17.51 -5.35
CA GLY A 319 -9.48 -17.83 -6.26
C GLY A 319 -9.52 -17.14 -7.61
N HIS A 320 -10.43 -16.19 -7.83
CA HIS A 320 -10.52 -15.42 -9.08
C HIS A 320 -9.87 -14.03 -8.92
N LEU A 321 -9.47 -13.46 -10.06
CA LEU A 321 -8.96 -12.11 -10.13
C LEU A 321 -10.13 -11.13 -10.01
N VAL A 322 -10.06 -10.21 -9.06
CA VAL A 322 -11.13 -9.22 -8.80
C VAL A 322 -10.85 -7.92 -9.52
N LYS A 323 -9.63 -7.39 -9.39
CA LYS A 323 -9.26 -6.09 -9.95
C LYS A 323 -7.81 -6.08 -10.41
N ILE A 324 -7.54 -5.31 -11.46
CA ILE A 324 -6.20 -4.89 -11.85
C ILE A 324 -6.15 -3.37 -11.67
N LEU A 325 -5.24 -2.91 -10.83
CA LEU A 325 -4.96 -1.49 -10.67
C LEU A 325 -3.90 -1.09 -11.69
N GLU A 326 -4.25 -0.13 -12.55
CA GLU A 326 -3.37 0.36 -13.60
C GLU A 326 -2.82 1.74 -13.24
N GLY A 327 -1.49 1.81 -13.11
CA GLY A 327 -0.78 3.02 -12.73
C GLY A 327 0.03 3.63 -13.88
N PRO A 328 0.95 4.54 -13.54
CA PRO A 328 1.89 5.13 -14.48
C PRO A 328 2.73 4.07 -15.22
N LYS A 329 3.33 4.47 -16.36
CA LYS A 329 4.19 3.57 -17.16
C LYS A 329 5.59 3.42 -16.56
N GLU A 330 5.64 2.96 -15.32
CA GLU A 330 6.85 2.77 -14.53
C GLU A 330 6.90 1.34 -13.98
N ALA A 331 8.08 0.81 -13.71
CA ALA A 331 8.18 -0.53 -13.12
C ALA A 331 7.94 -0.46 -11.61
N LEU A 332 7.16 -1.42 -11.07
CA LEU A 332 6.93 -1.55 -9.65
C LEU A 332 8.13 -2.21 -8.96
N MET A 333 8.61 -1.57 -7.89
CA MET A 333 9.77 -2.01 -7.10
C MET A 333 9.40 -2.71 -5.81
N ASP A 334 8.43 -2.19 -5.07
CA ASP A 334 7.98 -2.77 -3.81
C ASP A 334 6.49 -2.47 -3.58
N LEU A 335 5.85 -3.25 -2.73
CA LEU A 335 4.40 -3.24 -2.51
C LEU A 335 4.06 -3.66 -1.09
N VAL A 336 3.15 -2.93 -0.45
CA VAL A 336 2.65 -3.27 0.88
C VAL A 336 1.17 -2.88 1.01
N TRP A 337 0.40 -3.70 1.70
CA TRP A 337 -0.99 -3.41 2.05
C TRP A 337 -1.08 -2.79 3.45
N HIS A 338 -1.98 -1.82 3.65
CA HIS A 338 -2.20 -1.17 4.92
C HIS A 338 -2.86 -2.11 5.94
N PRO A 339 -2.32 -2.29 7.16
CA PRO A 339 -2.75 -3.36 8.07
C PRO A 339 -4.23 -3.37 8.48
N VAL A 340 -4.94 -2.24 8.37
CA VAL A 340 -6.34 -2.10 8.81
C VAL A 340 -7.28 -1.41 7.80
N HIS A 341 -6.74 -0.86 6.72
CA HIS A 341 -7.54 -0.12 5.74
C HIS A 341 -7.34 -0.75 4.36
N PRO A 342 -8.32 -0.65 3.45
CA PRO A 342 -8.19 -1.15 2.09
C PRO A 342 -7.33 -0.20 1.23
N ILE A 343 -6.08 0.02 1.67
CA ILE A 343 -5.13 0.92 1.05
C ILE A 343 -3.88 0.14 0.70
N VAL A 344 -3.38 0.31 -0.51
CA VAL A 344 -2.15 -0.30 -0.99
C VAL A 344 -1.13 0.80 -1.25
N VAL A 345 0.11 0.58 -0.84
CA VAL A 345 1.22 1.48 -1.13
C VAL A 345 2.21 0.75 -2.01
N SER A 346 2.62 1.40 -3.09
CA SER A 346 3.56 0.84 -4.07
C SER A 346 4.69 1.81 -4.35
N VAL A 347 5.90 1.28 -4.55
CA VAL A 347 7.08 2.06 -4.94
C VAL A 347 7.34 1.85 -6.42
N SER A 348 7.58 2.91 -7.17
CA SER A 348 8.01 2.80 -8.57
C SER A 348 9.52 2.86 -8.72
N LEU A 349 10.01 2.54 -9.92
CA LEU A 349 11.43 2.58 -10.25
C LEU A 349 12.04 3.99 -10.14
N THR A 350 11.24 5.04 -10.39
CA THR A 350 11.63 6.45 -10.21
C THR A 350 11.76 6.82 -8.73
N GLY A 351 11.19 6.01 -7.85
CA GLY A 351 11.25 6.16 -6.40
C GLY A 351 10.06 6.88 -5.79
N LEU A 352 9.04 7.19 -6.58
CA LEU A 352 7.77 7.71 -6.08
C LEU A 352 7.01 6.61 -5.33
N VAL A 353 6.35 7.00 -4.25
CA VAL A 353 5.52 6.12 -3.43
C VAL A 353 4.06 6.45 -3.71
N TYR A 354 3.37 5.60 -4.46
CA TYR A 354 1.95 5.78 -4.79
C TYR A 354 1.07 5.16 -3.72
N ILE A 355 0.07 5.92 -3.27
CA ILE A 355 -0.97 5.48 -2.34
C ILE A 355 -2.23 5.19 -3.15
N TRP A 356 -2.63 3.93 -3.13
CA TRP A 356 -3.83 3.42 -3.78
C TRP A 356 -4.91 3.26 -2.73
N ALA A 357 -5.99 4.00 -2.88
CA ALA A 357 -7.12 3.94 -1.98
C ALA A 357 -8.41 3.73 -2.78
N LYS A 358 -9.50 3.59 -2.05
CA LYS A 358 -10.82 3.62 -2.65
C LYS A 358 -11.12 5.01 -3.22
N ASP A 359 -11.86 5.06 -4.32
CA ASP A 359 -12.43 6.33 -4.81
C ASP A 359 -13.58 6.73 -3.87
N TYR A 360 -13.37 7.80 -3.10
CA TYR A 360 -14.35 8.29 -2.15
C TYR A 360 -15.35 9.18 -2.88
N THR A 361 -16.57 8.67 -3.07
CA THR A 361 -17.72 9.48 -3.47
C THR A 361 -18.35 10.07 -2.22
N GLU A 362 -18.34 11.40 -2.11
CA GLU A 362 -18.98 12.11 -1.00
C GLU A 362 -20.49 11.83 -0.99
N ASN A 363 -21.00 11.29 0.11
CA ASN A 363 -22.42 11.05 0.30
C ASN A 363 -23.08 12.32 0.88
N TRP A 364 -24.02 12.90 0.13
CA TRP A 364 -24.68 14.14 0.54
C TRP A 364 -25.67 13.95 1.70
N SER A 365 -26.12 12.72 1.95
CA SER A 365 -26.96 12.39 3.12
C SER A 365 -26.25 12.61 4.45
N ALA A 366 -24.92 12.67 4.47
CA ALA A 366 -24.18 12.97 5.69
C ALA A 366 -24.35 14.42 6.17
N PHE A 367 -24.75 15.36 5.30
CA PHE A 367 -24.92 16.76 5.68
C PHE A 367 -26.24 17.05 6.41
N ALA A 368 -27.24 16.19 6.23
CA ALA A 368 -28.54 16.32 6.89
C ALA A 368 -29.15 14.94 7.13
N PRO A 369 -29.47 14.56 8.38
CA PRO A 369 -29.91 13.20 8.72
C PRO A 369 -31.23 12.78 8.04
N ASP A 370 -32.09 13.76 7.70
CA ASP A 370 -33.36 13.51 7.02
C ASP A 370 -33.22 13.44 5.48
N PHE A 371 -32.00 13.65 4.95
CA PHE A 371 -31.75 13.59 3.52
C PHE A 371 -31.31 12.18 3.13
N LYS A 372 -31.87 11.66 2.03
CA LYS A 372 -31.46 10.38 1.42
C LYS A 372 -31.12 10.62 -0.03
N GLU A 373 -29.93 10.22 -0.44
CA GLU A 373 -29.54 10.22 -1.86
C GLU A 373 -30.18 9.02 -2.54
N LEU A 374 -30.74 9.23 -3.74
CA LEU A 374 -31.41 8.20 -4.53
C LEU A 374 -30.65 8.01 -5.84
N GLU A 375 -30.25 6.77 -6.12
CA GLU A 375 -29.62 6.42 -7.41
C GLU A 375 -30.65 6.34 -8.54
N GLU A 376 -31.86 5.90 -8.21
CA GLU A 376 -33.00 5.79 -9.11
C GLU A 376 -34.22 6.49 -8.52
N ASN A 377 -35.17 6.88 -9.37
CA ASN A 377 -36.39 7.54 -8.91
C ASN A 377 -37.24 6.56 -8.08
N GLU A 378 -37.47 6.89 -6.80
CA GLU A 378 -38.47 6.22 -5.96
C GLU A 378 -39.83 6.88 -6.16
N GLU A 379 -40.87 6.08 -6.42
CA GLU A 379 -42.26 6.58 -6.46
C GLU A 379 -42.73 6.86 -5.03
N TYR A 380 -43.22 8.07 -4.80
CA TYR A 380 -43.72 8.47 -3.50
C TYR A 380 -45.03 7.74 -3.20
N VAL A 381 -45.06 6.97 -2.11
CA VAL A 381 -46.27 6.36 -1.58
C VAL A 381 -46.83 7.28 -0.50
N GLU A 382 -47.90 8.00 -0.86
CA GLU A 382 -48.62 8.89 0.06
C GLU A 382 -49.08 8.10 1.30
N ARG A 383 -48.78 8.63 2.49
CA ARG A 383 -49.22 8.01 3.76
C ARG A 383 -50.63 8.49 4.11
N GLU A 384 -51.43 7.62 4.69
CA GLU A 384 -52.82 7.96 5.07
C GLU A 384 -52.89 9.11 6.10
N ASP A 385 -51.88 9.23 6.98
CA ASP A 385 -51.79 10.25 8.03
C ASP A 385 -51.11 11.56 7.57
N GLU A 386 -50.68 11.67 6.31
CA GLU A 386 -49.91 12.82 5.81
C GLU A 386 -50.69 14.14 5.86
N PHE A 387 -52.02 14.08 5.69
CA PHE A 387 -52.89 15.24 5.69
C PHE A 387 -53.55 15.51 7.07
N ASP A 388 -53.18 14.75 8.10
CA ASP A 388 -53.67 14.95 9.45
C ASP A 388 -52.96 16.14 10.13
N LEU A 389 -53.69 16.84 11.01
CA LEU A 389 -53.14 17.96 11.80
C LEU A 389 -52.02 17.52 12.78
N MET A 390 -52.03 16.25 13.17
CA MET A 390 -50.99 15.61 13.97
C MET A 390 -50.85 14.17 13.46
N PRO A 391 -49.92 13.91 12.51
CA PRO A 391 -49.69 12.57 12.00
C PRO A 391 -49.32 11.63 13.15
N GLU A 392 -49.80 10.38 13.11
CA GLU A 392 -49.51 9.40 14.16
C GLU A 392 -48.01 9.09 14.23
N THR A 393 -47.32 9.20 13.11
CA THR A 393 -45.86 8.99 13.01
C THR A 393 -45.04 9.98 13.84
N GLU A 394 -45.51 11.22 14.06
CA GLU A 394 -44.85 12.17 14.96
C GLU A 394 -45.06 11.80 16.44
N LYS A 395 -46.26 11.32 16.79
CA LYS A 395 -46.57 10.88 18.17
C LYS A 395 -45.77 9.65 18.58
N VAL A 396 -45.48 8.74 17.63
CA VAL A 396 -44.69 7.53 17.89
C VAL A 396 -43.21 7.87 18.11
N LYS A 397 -42.64 8.79 17.33
CA LYS A 397 -41.22 9.20 17.46
C LYS A 397 -40.89 9.78 18.84
N GLU A 398 -41.81 10.55 19.44
CA GLU A 398 -41.65 11.09 20.80
C GLU A 398 -41.73 9.99 21.88
N SER A 399 -42.38 8.86 21.60
CA SER A 399 -42.56 7.77 22.56
C SER A 399 -41.47 6.70 22.54
N GLU A 400 -40.70 6.60 21.45
CA GLU A 400 -39.64 5.60 21.25
C GLU A 400 -38.25 6.10 21.67
N THR A 401 -38.12 7.35 22.13
CA THR A 401 -36.83 7.88 22.57
C THR A 401 -36.45 7.25 23.92
N ASN A 402 -35.54 6.28 23.88
CA ASN A 402 -35.10 5.51 25.05
C ASN A 402 -34.11 6.37 25.88
N GLU A 403 -34.62 7.37 26.60
CA GLU A 403 -33.81 8.33 27.38
C GLU A 403 -33.15 7.72 28.64
N GLU A 404 -33.53 6.50 29.03
CA GLU A 404 -33.07 5.85 30.27
C GLU A 404 -31.96 4.80 30.04
N ASP A 405 -31.47 4.62 28.81
CA ASP A 405 -30.41 3.64 28.53
C ASP A 405 -29.07 4.05 29.18
N GLU A 406 -28.43 3.10 29.87
CA GLU A 406 -27.14 3.31 30.52
C GLU A 406 -26.01 3.35 29.47
N VAL A 407 -25.36 4.50 29.29
CA VAL A 407 -24.27 4.70 28.32
C VAL A 407 -22.92 4.57 29.02
N ASP A 408 -22.12 3.59 28.61
CA ASP A 408 -20.73 3.45 29.05
C ASP A 408 -19.79 4.32 28.22
N ILE A 409 -19.15 5.30 28.87
CA ILE A 409 -18.16 6.21 28.27
C ILE A 409 -16.71 5.88 28.63
N THR A 410 -16.49 4.84 29.45
CA THR A 410 -15.19 4.51 30.04
C THR A 410 -14.56 3.27 29.46
N THR A 411 -15.37 2.28 29.06
CA THR A 411 -14.85 1.07 28.45
C THR A 411 -14.30 1.34 27.05
N VAL A 412 -13.06 0.92 26.83
CA VAL A 412 -12.46 0.93 25.50
C VAL A 412 -12.80 -0.38 24.81
N GLU A 413 -13.50 -0.31 23.68
CA GLU A 413 -13.75 -1.48 22.84
C GLU A 413 -12.44 -2.10 22.36
N LYS A 414 -12.32 -3.41 22.49
CA LYS A 414 -11.16 -4.15 21.99
C LYS A 414 -11.27 -4.30 20.49
N ASP A 415 -10.32 -3.71 19.77
CA ASP A 415 -10.22 -3.88 18.33
C ASP A 415 -9.78 -5.32 18.02
N SER A 416 -10.68 -6.09 17.39
CA SER A 416 -10.42 -7.47 16.99
C SER A 416 -9.22 -7.61 16.07
N ALA A 417 -8.87 -6.56 15.31
CA ALA A 417 -7.70 -6.55 14.42
C ALA A 417 -6.36 -6.52 15.18
N PHE A 418 -6.37 -6.21 16.49
CA PHE A 418 -5.16 -6.08 17.32
C PHE A 418 -5.22 -6.86 18.64
N SER A 419 -6.09 -7.87 18.73
CA SER A 419 -6.39 -8.63 19.96
C SER A 419 -5.17 -9.25 20.70
N ASP A 420 -3.98 -9.29 20.10
CA ASP A 420 -2.80 -9.91 20.70
C ASP A 420 -1.97 -8.99 21.61
N SER A 421 -2.29 -7.69 21.75
CA SER A 421 -1.72 -6.85 22.83
C SER A 421 -2.33 -5.43 22.94
N GLU A 422 -2.58 -4.99 24.18
CA GLU A 422 -2.88 -3.60 24.58
C GLU A 422 -1.60 -2.74 24.57
N GLU A 423 -0.85 -2.75 23.47
CA GLU A 423 0.39 -1.96 23.35
C GLU A 423 0.07 -0.49 23.01
N GLU A 424 0.70 0.44 23.74
CA GLU A 424 0.60 1.89 23.49
C GLU A 424 0.97 2.22 22.03
N LEU A 425 0.16 3.06 21.39
CA LEU A 425 0.47 3.61 20.08
C LEU A 425 1.79 4.37 20.15
N CYS A 426 2.75 3.98 19.32
CA CYS A 426 3.93 4.79 19.08
C CYS A 426 3.51 6.03 18.25
N PHE A 427 3.29 7.14 18.94
CA PHE A 427 3.16 8.46 18.33
C PHE A 427 4.53 9.14 18.32
N LEU A 428 4.93 9.64 17.17
CA LEU A 428 6.13 10.47 17.10
C LEU A 428 5.74 11.88 17.57
N PRO A 429 6.42 12.42 18.59
CA PRO A 429 6.16 13.78 19.02
C PRO A 429 6.46 14.73 17.86
N ALA A 430 5.52 15.61 17.54
CA ALA A 430 5.76 16.66 16.57
C ALA A 430 6.84 17.59 17.14
N ASP A 431 7.95 17.75 16.42
CA ASP A 431 8.91 18.80 16.72
C ASP A 431 8.20 20.14 16.42
N PRO A 432 7.90 20.99 17.42
CA PRO A 432 7.19 22.24 17.18
C PRO A 432 8.05 23.10 16.26
N CYS A 433 7.54 23.36 15.05
CA CYS A 433 8.19 24.27 14.13
C CYS A 433 8.20 25.65 14.81
N PRO A 434 9.36 26.29 15.04
CA PRO A 434 9.38 27.64 15.56
C PRO A 434 8.59 28.53 14.59
N ASP A 435 7.62 29.27 15.11
CA ASP A 435 6.91 30.28 14.32
C ASP A 435 7.96 31.16 13.63
N PRO A 436 7.78 31.50 12.34
CA PRO A 436 8.72 32.37 11.67
C PRO A 436 8.81 33.66 12.49
N ASP A 437 10.02 34.01 12.92
CA ASP A 437 10.28 35.26 13.63
C ASP A 437 9.63 36.40 12.84
N VAL A 438 8.54 36.95 13.39
CA VAL A 438 8.04 38.27 12.99
C VAL A 438 9.07 39.26 13.49
N SER A 439 10.21 39.29 12.81
CA SER A 439 11.32 40.17 13.13
C SER A 439 10.89 41.59 12.81
N GLY A 440 10.74 42.33 13.90
CA GLY A 440 10.25 43.69 13.98
C GLY A 440 10.76 44.61 12.89
N ASP A 441 9.79 45.28 12.28
CA ASP A 441 9.98 46.49 11.52
C ASP A 441 10.85 47.47 12.33
N LYS A 442 11.99 47.86 11.77
CA LYS A 442 12.85 48.89 12.36
C LYS A 442 12.11 50.22 12.30
N HIS A 443 11.42 50.59 13.38
CA HIS A 443 11.04 51.97 13.63
C HIS A 443 12.00 52.60 14.63
N THR A 444 12.98 53.31 14.08
CA THR A 444 13.68 54.40 14.76
C THR A 444 12.65 55.42 15.23
N GLY A 445 12.65 55.69 16.53
CA GLY A 445 11.68 56.56 17.15
C GLY A 445 11.73 58.01 16.65
N ARG A 446 10.55 58.61 16.54
CA ARG A 446 10.31 59.99 16.92
C ARG A 446 8.92 60.10 17.53
N ARG A 447 8.87 60.61 18.76
CA ARG A 447 7.67 61.11 19.40
C ARG A 447 7.18 62.30 18.59
N ASP A 448 5.90 62.32 18.23
CA ASP A 448 5.11 63.54 18.25
C ASP A 448 3.65 63.19 18.54
N ASN A 449 3.09 63.90 19.54
CA ASN A 449 1.71 63.87 19.96
C ASN A 449 0.83 64.48 18.87
N SER A 450 -0.22 63.78 18.45
CA SER A 450 -1.58 64.32 18.22
C SER A 450 -2.44 63.29 17.49
N SER A 451 -3.61 62.97 18.05
CA SER A 451 -4.77 62.56 17.25
C SER A 451 -5.26 63.80 16.47
N PRO A 452 -5.84 63.66 15.26
CA PRO A 452 -7.28 63.47 15.19
C PRO A 452 -7.83 62.71 13.96
N LEU A 453 -9.15 62.53 14.06
CA LEU A 453 -10.20 62.07 13.14
C LEU A 453 -10.16 62.53 11.67
N SER A 454 -10.80 61.70 10.83
CA SER A 454 -11.65 61.96 9.64
C SER A 454 -11.21 62.98 8.57
N GLU A 455 -11.16 62.55 7.31
CA GLU A 455 -12.04 63.08 6.22
C GLU A 455 -11.76 62.41 4.86
N ASP A 456 -12.84 62.33 4.08
CA ASP A 456 -12.96 61.90 2.69
C ASP A 456 -12.07 62.69 1.71
N ASN A 457 -11.57 62.06 0.64
CA ASN A 457 -12.05 62.34 -0.74
C ASN A 457 -11.25 61.59 -1.84
N ASN A 458 -12.03 61.05 -2.77
CA ASN A 458 -11.87 60.90 -4.22
C ASN A 458 -10.54 61.26 -4.92
N GLY A 459 -10.16 60.39 -5.88
CA GLY A 459 -9.28 60.78 -6.99
C GLY A 459 -8.90 59.63 -7.93
N TYR A 460 -9.67 59.48 -9.01
CA TYR A 460 -9.38 58.63 -10.18
C TYR A 460 -7.97 58.81 -10.77
N SER A 461 -7.33 57.73 -11.22
CA SER A 461 -6.87 57.60 -12.63
C SER A 461 -6.35 56.19 -12.96
N ASN A 462 -6.85 55.68 -14.08
CA ASN A 462 -6.32 54.53 -14.81
C ASN A 462 -4.95 54.87 -15.41
N GLN A 463 -4.04 53.91 -15.47
CA GLN A 463 -3.24 53.69 -16.68
C GLN A 463 -2.72 52.25 -16.78
N VAL A 464 -2.97 51.71 -17.97
CA VAL A 464 -2.55 50.42 -18.52
C VAL A 464 -1.22 50.66 -19.25
N GLU A 465 -0.21 49.81 -19.05
CA GLU A 465 0.81 49.58 -20.07
C GLU A 465 1.43 48.17 -19.93
N GLY A 466 1.75 47.60 -21.10
CA GLY A 466 1.99 46.18 -21.34
C GLY A 466 3.45 45.70 -21.15
N PRO A 467 3.77 44.50 -21.67
CA PRO A 467 4.86 43.67 -21.17
C PRO A 467 6.16 43.85 -21.95
N GLU A 468 7.30 43.71 -21.28
CA GLU A 468 8.60 43.48 -21.92
C GLU A 468 9.30 42.25 -21.35
N ASN A 469 10.00 41.58 -22.25
CA ASN A 469 10.59 40.25 -22.12
C ASN A 469 12.12 40.41 -22.30
N SER A 470 12.93 39.92 -21.36
CA SER A 470 14.36 39.66 -21.59
C SER A 470 14.93 38.73 -20.53
N GLY A 471 15.58 37.65 -20.96
CA GLY A 471 16.21 36.64 -20.11
C GLY A 471 17.65 36.97 -19.68
N GLY A 472 18.13 36.18 -18.71
CA GLY A 472 19.51 36.14 -18.22
C GLY A 472 19.61 35.26 -16.96
N GLU A 473 20.59 34.36 -16.92
CA GLU A 473 20.74 33.15 -16.09
C GLU A 473 21.19 33.35 -14.63
N ASP A 474 20.98 32.27 -13.86
CA ASP A 474 21.70 31.78 -12.66
C ASP A 474 21.61 32.48 -11.28
N THR A 475 20.92 31.84 -10.32
CA THR A 475 21.52 31.02 -9.24
C THR A 475 20.53 30.69 -8.11
N GLY A 476 20.61 29.44 -7.64
CA GLY A 476 20.16 28.87 -6.35
C GLY A 476 19.04 29.55 -5.54
N GLY A 477 17.86 28.91 -5.48
CA GLY A 477 16.81 29.25 -4.53
C GLY A 477 15.78 28.15 -4.37
N VAL A 478 15.63 27.66 -3.14
CA VAL A 478 14.65 26.68 -2.66
C VAL A 478 13.24 27.05 -3.11
N THR A 479 12.58 26.15 -3.87
CA THR A 479 11.21 26.37 -4.36
C THR A 479 10.19 25.77 -3.39
N HIS A 480 9.43 26.65 -2.73
CA HIS A 480 8.19 26.30 -2.06
C HIS A 480 7.19 25.70 -3.07
N LEU A 481 6.79 24.45 -2.83
CA LEU A 481 5.78 23.72 -3.59
C LEU A 481 4.39 24.35 -3.40
N LYS A 482 3.91 25.04 -4.44
CA LYS A 482 2.50 25.44 -4.55
C LYS A 482 1.67 24.23 -4.97
N ARG A 483 0.80 23.77 -4.07
CA ARG A 483 -0.25 22.77 -4.30
C ARG A 483 -1.06 23.13 -5.55
N ARG A 484 -1.13 22.21 -6.52
CA ARG A 484 -2.06 22.27 -7.64
C ARG A 484 -2.93 21.01 -7.63
N ARG A 485 -4.17 21.15 -7.17
CA ARG A 485 -5.23 20.17 -7.39
C ARG A 485 -5.60 20.17 -8.86
N LYS A 486 -5.70 18.99 -9.48
CA LYS A 486 -6.34 18.84 -10.80
C LYS A 486 -7.84 19.11 -10.65
N PRO A 487 -8.47 19.90 -11.54
CA PRO A 487 -9.92 20.03 -11.53
C PRO A 487 -10.57 18.75 -12.07
N SER A 488 -11.72 18.41 -11.50
CA SER A 488 -12.51 17.23 -11.88
C SER A 488 -13.03 17.31 -13.31
N GLU A 489 -13.22 16.15 -13.94
CA GLU A 489 -13.60 16.00 -15.36
C GLU A 489 -14.92 16.72 -15.70
N LYS A 490 -15.86 16.79 -14.74
CA LYS A 490 -17.12 17.56 -14.86
C LYS A 490 -16.92 19.08 -15.02
N VAL A 491 -15.83 19.65 -14.50
CA VAL A 491 -15.53 21.10 -14.65
C VAL A 491 -14.97 21.41 -16.05
N LEU A 492 -14.31 20.44 -16.69
CA LEU A 492 -13.79 20.57 -18.06
C LEU A 492 -14.90 20.51 -19.12
N GLU A 493 -15.93 19.66 -18.91
CA GLU A 493 -17.10 19.62 -19.80
C GLU A 493 -17.94 20.90 -19.72
N GLN A 494 -18.16 21.47 -18.53
CA GLN A 494 -18.89 22.72 -18.38
C GLN A 494 -18.15 23.93 -19.00
N GLN A 495 -16.81 23.95 -18.94
CA GLN A 495 -16.01 25.02 -19.57
C GLN A 495 -15.97 24.90 -21.10
N GLN A 496 -16.07 23.69 -21.67
CA GLN A 496 -16.22 23.50 -23.12
C GLN A 496 -17.62 23.88 -23.59
N ALA A 497 -18.68 23.56 -22.83
CA ALA A 497 -20.05 23.96 -23.14
C ALA A 497 -20.24 25.50 -23.14
N GLN A 498 -19.60 26.21 -22.21
CA GLN A 498 -19.65 27.69 -22.17
C GLN A 498 -18.88 28.38 -23.30
N LYS A 499 -17.81 27.76 -23.84
CA LYS A 499 -17.09 28.30 -25.01
C LYS A 499 -17.89 28.18 -26.31
N VAL A 500 -18.76 27.17 -26.44
CA VAL A 500 -19.62 26.98 -27.62
C VAL A 500 -20.79 27.97 -27.66
N GLN A 501 -21.25 28.46 -26.49
CA GLN A 501 -22.32 29.47 -26.45
C GLN A 501 -21.84 30.91 -26.76
N LYS A 502 -20.59 31.25 -26.45
CA LYS A 502 -20.04 32.60 -26.72
C LYS A 502 -19.69 32.87 -28.19
N SER A 503 -19.69 31.87 -29.08
CA SER A 503 -19.36 32.03 -30.50
C SER A 503 -20.55 32.31 -31.41
N LYS A 504 -21.79 32.35 -30.91
CA LYS A 504 -23.01 32.54 -31.74
C LYS A 504 -23.63 33.95 -31.72
N ALA A 505 -22.98 34.96 -31.14
CA ALA A 505 -23.55 36.30 -31.04
C ALA A 505 -22.64 37.41 -31.62
N SER A 506 -22.41 37.40 -32.94
CA SER A 506 -22.13 38.63 -33.70
C SER A 506 -22.18 38.39 -35.22
N GLY A 507 -23.17 38.98 -35.91
CA GLY A 507 -23.22 39.01 -37.37
C GLY A 507 -24.39 39.84 -37.91
N LYS A 508 -24.18 41.15 -38.09
CA LYS A 508 -25.14 42.09 -38.71
C LYS A 508 -25.00 42.12 -40.24
N SER A 509 -26.14 41.92 -40.91
CA SER A 509 -26.71 42.60 -42.10
C SER A 509 -25.80 43.11 -43.25
N LEU A 510 -26.09 42.67 -44.49
CA LEU A 510 -26.09 43.48 -45.71
C LEU A 510 -27.16 42.98 -46.71
N LYS A 511 -27.79 43.93 -47.43
CA LYS A 511 -29.00 43.82 -48.28
C LYS A 511 -28.67 43.53 -49.78
N PRO A 512 -29.67 43.31 -50.67
CA PRO A 512 -29.63 42.27 -51.72
C PRO A 512 -29.50 42.79 -53.16
N LYS A 513 -29.27 41.87 -54.12
CA LYS A 513 -29.64 42.02 -55.54
C LYS A 513 -30.10 40.69 -56.17
N SER A 514 -31.09 40.83 -57.04
CA SER A 514 -31.94 39.87 -57.75
C SER A 514 -31.34 39.24 -59.03
N LYS A 515 -31.76 38.02 -59.40
CA LYS A 515 -32.56 37.66 -60.61
C LYS A 515 -32.63 36.13 -60.87
N PHE A 516 -33.85 35.64 -61.18
CA PHE A 516 -34.34 34.56 -62.09
C PHE A 516 -33.46 33.32 -62.41
N GLY A 517 -33.94 32.07 -62.54
CA GLY A 517 -35.29 31.49 -62.63
C GLY A 517 -35.23 29.99 -63.05
N ASN A 518 -36.41 29.34 -63.14
CA ASN A 518 -36.78 28.00 -63.67
C ASN A 518 -36.45 26.75 -62.81
N GLU A 519 -37.47 26.06 -62.25
CA GLU A 519 -38.42 25.08 -62.86
C GLU A 519 -37.78 23.70 -63.13
N GLN A 520 -38.16 22.68 -62.34
CA GLN A 520 -39.03 21.59 -62.81
C GLN A 520 -39.27 20.54 -61.71
N GLU A 521 -40.53 20.14 -61.64
CA GLU A 521 -41.13 19.04 -60.87
C GLU A 521 -40.70 17.68 -61.43
N GLU A 522 -40.68 16.64 -60.59
CA GLU A 522 -41.32 15.37 -60.96
C GLU A 522 -41.59 14.51 -59.72
N GLU A 523 -42.84 14.07 -59.64
CA GLU A 523 -43.48 13.18 -58.66
C GLU A 523 -43.05 11.71 -58.87
N ASN A 524 -43.06 10.92 -57.78
CA ASN A 524 -43.99 9.78 -57.60
C ASN A 524 -43.49 8.76 -56.56
N ASP A 525 -44.18 8.73 -55.42
CA ASP A 525 -44.95 7.59 -54.87
C ASP A 525 -44.63 6.15 -55.31
N MET A 526 -44.30 5.27 -54.36
CA MET A 526 -45.24 4.30 -53.73
C MET A 526 -44.54 3.08 -53.09
N ASN A 527 -44.99 2.79 -51.85
CA ASN A 527 -45.30 1.51 -51.18
C ASN A 527 -44.27 0.35 -51.20
N HIS A 528 -43.78 -0.20 -50.08
CA HIS A 528 -44.37 -0.76 -48.84
C HIS A 528 -44.99 -2.18 -48.98
N PHE A 529 -44.59 -3.05 -48.02
CA PHE A 529 -44.94 -4.46 -47.76
C PHE A 529 -44.44 -5.52 -48.76
N GLY A 530 -43.98 -6.72 -48.38
CA GLY A 530 -43.91 -7.42 -47.09
C GLY A 530 -43.46 -8.87 -47.33
N ASP A 531 -42.89 -9.46 -46.27
CA ASP A 531 -42.93 -10.88 -45.85
C ASP A 531 -42.32 -12.06 -46.65
N GLU A 532 -41.82 -12.97 -45.80
CA GLU A 532 -41.67 -14.43 -45.89
C GLU A 532 -40.42 -15.09 -46.52
N ASN A 533 -39.59 -15.59 -45.59
CA ASN A 533 -39.21 -17.00 -45.39
C ASN A 533 -38.68 -17.86 -46.55
N GLY A 534 -37.48 -18.41 -46.29
CA GLY A 534 -37.09 -19.78 -46.65
C GLY A 534 -35.79 -19.89 -47.42
N PHE A 535 -34.77 -20.55 -46.84
CA PHE A 535 -34.20 -21.83 -47.30
C PHE A 535 -32.80 -22.09 -46.73
N ASP A 536 -32.68 -23.25 -46.07
CA ASP A 536 -31.57 -24.23 -46.04
C ASP A 536 -30.18 -23.78 -46.53
N ASP A 537 -29.20 -23.70 -45.61
CA ASP A 537 -28.15 -24.70 -45.32
C ASP A 537 -27.12 -24.15 -44.31
#